data_AF-A0A6V8KY01-F1
#
_entry.id   AF-A0A6V8KY01-F1
#
_cell.length_a   1.000
_cell.length_b   1.000
_cell.length_c   1.000
_cell.angle_alpha   90.00
_cell.angle_beta   90.00
_cell.angle_gamma   90.00
#
_symmetry.space_group_name_H-M   'P 1'
#
loop_
_entity.id
_entity.type
_entity.pdbx_description
1 polymer ?
#
loop_
_entity_poly.entity_id
_entity_poly.type
_entity_poly.pdbx_seq_one_letter_code
_entity_poly.pdbx_strand_id
1 'polypeptide(L)'
;MFATSGALMAIHKGFDVVGIVVLAMLTALGGGILRDLIIGDTPPAAFTNANYLIIPLIAVVVTFFVHPVVQRLAFTVLVFDAAGLGLFCVGSGVPV
;
A
#
# COMPACT_ATOMS: atom_id res chain seq x y z
N MET A 1 5.17 -0.14 2.39
CA MET A 1 5.50 -1.37 1.62
C MET A 1 4.47 -1.63 0.54
N PHE A 2 3.19 -1.80 0.86
CA PHE A 2 2.14 -1.99 -0.16
C PHE A 2 2.04 -0.84 -1.18
N ALA A 3 2.04 0.43 -0.73
CA ALA A 3 2.03 1.59 -1.64
C ALA A 3 3.25 1.62 -2.57
N THR A 4 4.43 1.30 -2.05
CA THR A 4 5.68 1.34 -2.82
C THR A 4 5.71 0.21 -3.86
N SER A 5 5.18 -0.97 -3.51
CA SER A 5 4.99 -2.11 -4.43
C SER A 5 4.01 -1.75 -5.56
N GLY A 6 2.86 -1.16 -5.23
CA GLY A 6 1.86 -0.70 -6.21
C GLY A 6 2.37 0.42 -7.12
N ALA A 7 3.11 1.38 -6.58
CA ALA A 7 3.73 2.46 -7.36
C ALA A 7 4.78 1.91 -8.35
N LEU A 8 5.63 0.98 -7.90
CA LEU A 8 6.65 0.36 -8.75
C LEU A 8 6.00 -0.47 -9.87
N MET A 9 4.94 -1.22 -9.56
CA MET A 9 4.14 -1.96 -10.55
C MET A 9 3.54 -1.04 -11.60
N ALA A 10 3.00 0.12 -11.19
CA ALA A 10 2.43 1.11 -12.10
C ALA A 10 3.49 1.72 -13.03
N ILE A 11 4.67 2.04 -12.48
CA ILE A 11 5.79 2.57 -13.27
C ILE A 11 6.25 1.54 -14.30
N HIS A 12 6.37 0.25 -13.92
CA HIS A 12 6.73 -0.82 -14.86
C HIS A 12 5.68 -1.04 -15.97
N LYS A 13 4.41 -0.76 -15.68
CA LYS A 13 3.31 -0.81 -16.65
C LYS A 13 3.24 0.43 -17.56
N GLY A 14 4.08 1.44 -17.31
CA GLY A 14 4.10 2.68 -18.10
C GLY A 14 2.91 3.59 -17.83
N PHE A 15 2.31 3.54 -16.64
CA PHE A 15 1.23 4.46 -16.26
C PHE A 15 1.76 5.87 -16.01
N ASP A 16 0.87 6.86 -16.16
CA ASP A 16 1.14 8.26 -15.83
C ASP A 16 1.15 8.49 -14.31
N VAL A 17 1.51 9.70 -13.88
CA VAL A 17 1.61 10.06 -12.45
C VAL A 17 0.31 9.79 -11.70
N VAL A 18 -0.85 10.08 -12.33
CA VAL A 18 -2.15 9.82 -11.72
C VAL A 18 -2.37 8.32 -11.54
N GLY A 19 -2.11 7.52 -12.57
CA GLY A 19 -2.20 6.05 -12.51
C GLY A 19 -1.27 5.44 -11.46
N ILE A 20 -0.07 5.98 -11.30
CA ILE A 20 0.89 5.54 -10.27
C ILE A 20 0.33 5.79 -8.87
N VAL A 21 -0.19 7.00 -8.61
CA VAL A 21 -0.78 7.37 -7.33
C VAL A 21 -2.01 6.51 -7.03
N VAL A 22 -2.91 6.36 -8.01
CA VAL A 22 -4.14 5.58 -7.83
C VAL A 22 -3.84 4.12 -7.54
N LEU A 23 -2.97 3.47 -8.32
CA LEU A 23 -2.65 2.06 -8.13
C LEU A 23 -1.98 1.82 -6.77
N ALA A 24 -1.04 2.68 -6.38
CA ALA A 24 -0.37 2.57 -5.10
C ALA A 24 -1.31 2.78 -3.90
N MET A 25 -2.22 3.76 -3.99
CA MET A 25 -3.25 3.98 -2.98
C MET A 25 -4.19 2.79 -2.88
N LEU A 26 -4.61 2.24 -4.02
CA LEU A 26 -5.47 1.07 -4.07
C LEU A 26 -4.79 -0.15 -3.44
N THR A 27 -3.51 -0.39 -3.71
CA THR A 27 -2.75 -1.49 -3.08
C THR A 27 -2.57 -1.29 -1.58
N ALA A 28 -2.35 -0.06 -1.12
CA ALA A 28 -2.12 0.22 0.30
C ALA A 28 -3.39 0.23 1.15
N LEU A 29 -4.48 0.78 0.62
CA LEU A 29 -5.75 0.95 1.34
C LEU A 29 -6.73 -0.18 1.07
N GLY A 30 -6.67 -0.77 -0.13
CA GLY A 30 -7.67 -1.72 -0.62
C GLY A 30 -7.86 -2.92 0.30
N GLY A 31 -6.78 -3.52 0.80
CA GLY A 31 -6.85 -4.66 1.72
C GLY A 31 -7.52 -4.33 3.06
N GLY A 32 -7.21 -3.16 3.63
CA GLY A 32 -7.83 -2.68 4.88
C GLY A 32 -9.32 -2.38 4.70
N ILE A 33 -9.66 -1.65 3.64
CA ILE A 33 -11.07 -1.34 3.31
C ILE A 33 -11.87 -2.63 3.09
N LEU A 34 -11.33 -3.58 2.31
CA LEU A 34 -12.02 -4.84 2.04
C LEU A 34 -12.25 -5.64 3.33
N ARG A 35 -11.24 -5.69 4.21
CA ARG A 35 -11.33 -6.35 5.51
C ARG A 35 -12.39 -5.70 6.40
N ASP A 36 -12.38 -4.38 6.52
CA ASP A 36 -13.32 -3.63 7.35
C ASP A 36 -14.76 -3.85 6.85
N LEU A 37 -14.98 -3.90 5.52
CA LEU A 37 -16.28 -4.26 4.93
C LEU A 37 -16.71 -5.70 5.26
N ILE A 38 -15.80 -6.67 5.19
CA ILE A 38 -16.11 -8.09 5.46
C ILE A 38 -16.49 -8.29 6.94
N ILE A 39 -15.84 -7.56 7.85
CA ILE A 39 -16.09 -7.62 9.30
C ILE A 39 -17.33 -6.79 9.70
N GLY A 40 -17.82 -5.92 8.81
CA GLY A 40 -18.96 -5.03 9.06
C GLY A 40 -18.60 -3.74 9.80
N ASP A 41 -17.31 -3.41 9.90
CA ASP A 41 -16.80 -2.21 10.56
C ASP A 41 -16.95 -1.01 9.61
N THR A 42 -18.09 -0.34 9.71
CA THR A 42 -18.46 0.78 8.84
C THR A 42 -18.71 2.05 9.68
N PRO A 43 -18.10 3.20 9.33
CA PRO A 43 -17.28 3.45 8.14
C PRO A 43 -15.84 2.88 8.26
N PRO A 44 -15.23 2.40 7.15
CA PRO A 44 -13.88 1.82 7.16
C PRO A 44 -12.83 2.78 7.72
N ALA A 45 -11.81 2.25 8.41
CA ALA A 45 -10.79 3.06 9.08
C ALA A 45 -10.03 4.01 8.12
N ALA A 46 -9.96 3.64 6.84
CA ALA A 46 -9.40 4.46 5.77
C ALA A 46 -10.11 5.82 5.58
N PHE A 47 -11.41 5.91 5.92
CA PHE A 47 -12.20 7.14 5.81
C PHE A 47 -12.29 7.91 7.13
N THR A 48 -12.04 7.23 8.25
CA THR A 48 -12.13 7.83 9.59
C THR A 48 -10.84 8.56 9.98
N ASN A 49 -9.70 8.15 9.43
CA ASN A 49 -8.38 8.66 9.80
C ASN A 49 -7.59 9.14 8.57
N ALA A 50 -7.32 10.45 8.49
CA ALA A 50 -6.54 11.05 7.41
C ALA A 50 -5.13 10.45 7.25
N ASN A 51 -4.55 9.92 8.34
CA ASN A 51 -3.24 9.25 8.31
C ASN A 51 -3.22 8.05 7.36
N TYR A 52 -4.32 7.33 7.20
CA TYR A 52 -4.41 6.21 6.26
C TYR A 52 -4.28 6.68 4.80
N LEU A 53 -4.64 7.93 4.47
CA LEU A 53 -4.39 8.53 3.16
C LEU A 53 -3.00 9.17 3.06
N ILE A 54 -2.56 9.91 4.09
CA ILE A 54 -1.33 10.71 4.05
C ILE A 54 -0.09 9.82 3.96
N ILE A 55 -0.03 8.74 4.73
CA ILE A 55 1.14 7.84 4.78
C ILE A 55 1.41 7.19 3.40
N PRO A 56 0.44 6.53 2.74
CA PRO A 56 0.68 5.98 1.41
C PRO A 56 0.92 7.05 0.35
N LEU A 57 0.31 8.23 0.45
CA LEU A 57 0.60 9.34 -0.47
C LEU A 57 2.08 9.77 -0.38
N ILE A 58 2.62 9.93 0.84
CA ILE A 58 4.04 10.23 1.05
C ILE A 58 4.91 9.10 0.49
N ALA A 59 4.54 7.85 0.73
CA ALA A 59 5.28 6.70 0.22
C ALA A 59 5.34 6.67 -1.32
N VAL A 60 4.26 7.07 -2.00
CA VAL A 60 4.23 7.20 -3.47
C VAL A 60 5.15 8.30 -3.95
N VAL A 61 5.08 9.48 -3.34
CA VAL A 61 5.95 10.61 -3.70
C VAL A 61 7.42 10.21 -3.55
N VAL A 62 7.80 9.59 -2.43
CA VAL A 62 9.18 9.12 -2.23
C VAL A 62 9.56 8.07 -3.28
N THR A 63 8.67 7.10 -3.56
CA THR A 63 8.94 6.05 -4.57
C THR A 63 9.09 6.64 -5.97
N PHE A 64 8.32 7.67 -6.31
CA PHE A 64 8.38 8.33 -7.62
C PHE A 64 9.73 9.03 -7.84
N PHE A 65 10.24 9.75 -6.84
CA PHE A 65 11.55 10.41 -6.95
C PHE A 65 12.74 9.44 -6.87
N VAL A 66 12.60 8.34 -6.11
CA VAL A 66 13.69 7.37 -5.88
C VAL A 66 13.58 6.16 -6.82
N HIS A 67 12.63 6.17 -7.75
CA HIS A 67 12.31 5.10 -8.69
C HIS A 67 13.50 4.37 -9.34
N PRO A 68 14.59 5.04 -9.82
CA PRO A 68 15.71 4.34 -10.45
C PRO A 68 16.48 3.45 -9.46
N VAL A 69 16.51 3.83 -8.18
CA VAL A 69 17.14 3.07 -7.09
C VAL A 69 16.18 1.99 -6.57
N VAL A 70 14.88 2.30 -6.50
CA VAL A 70 13.85 1.34 -6.09
C VAL A 70 13.75 0.17 -7.08
N GLN A 71 13.93 0.41 -8.39
CA GLN A 71 13.98 -0.65 -9.39
C GLN A 71 15.10 -1.67 -9.14
N ARG A 72 16.27 -1.23 -8.65
CA ARG A 72 17.37 -2.14 -8.25
C ARG A 72 17.06 -2.94 -6.98
N LEU A 73 16.21 -2.40 -6.10
CA LEU A 73 15.83 -3.02 -4.83
C LEU A 73 14.48 -3.74 -4.89
N ALA A 74 13.95 -4.04 -6.08
CA ALA A 74 12.66 -4.72 -6.24
C ALA A 74 12.58 -6.02 -5.42
N PHE A 75 13.68 -6.79 -5.32
CA PHE A 75 13.76 -7.98 -4.48
C PHE A 75 13.61 -7.65 -2.98
N THR A 76 14.24 -6.59 -2.50
CA THR A 76 14.10 -6.12 -1.11
C THR A 76 12.69 -5.65 -0.83
N VAL A 77 12.06 -4.91 -1.76
CA VAL A 77 10.66 -4.48 -1.64
C VAL A 77 9.73 -5.70 -1.54
N LEU A 78 9.98 -6.74 -2.34
CA LEU A 78 9.22 -8.00 -2.31
C LEU A 78 9.33 -8.73 -0.96
N VAL A 79 10.54 -8.81 -0.40
CA VAL A 79 10.77 -9.42 0.92
C VAL A 79 10.08 -8.64 2.04
N PHE A 80 10.12 -7.31 1.97
CA PHE A 80 9.39 -6.45 2.92
C PHE A 80 7.87 -6.55 2.74
N ASP A 81 7.37 -6.78 1.52
CA ASP A 81 5.94 -7.01 1.24
C ASP A 81 5.46 -8.33 1.86
N ALA A 82 6.27 -9.39 1.72
CA ALA A 82 6.00 -10.68 2.36
C ALA A 82 6.01 -10.57 3.90
N ALA A 83 6.96 -9.83 4.48
CA ALA A 83 6.97 -9.54 5.91
C ALA A 83 5.75 -8.71 6.33
N GLY A 84 5.35 -7.73 5.51
CA GLY A 84 4.16 -6.91 5.70
C GLY A 84 2.88 -7.74 5.72
N LEU A 85 2.73 -8.71 4.82
CA LEU A 85 1.62 -9.66 4.81
C LEU A 85 1.57 -10.49 6.10
N GLY A 86 2.73 -10.99 6.57
CA GLY A 86 2.81 -11.72 7.84
C GLY A 86 2.36 -10.88 9.05
N LEU A 87 2.81 -9.63 9.12
CA LEU A 87 2.40 -8.70 10.18
C LEU A 87 0.92 -8.33 10.06
N PHE A 88 0.38 -8.20 8.85
CA PHE A 88 -1.03 -7.95 8.61
C PHE A 88 -1.91 -9.10 9.10
N CYS A 89 -1.52 -10.35 8.81
CA CYS A 89 -2.21 -11.54 9.28
C CYS A 89 -2.23 -11.63 10.81
N VAL A 90 -1.09 -11.34 11.47
CA VAL A 90 -1.00 -11.33 12.94
C VAL A 90 -1.80 -10.18 13.55
N GLY A 91 -1.70 -8.97 12.99
CA GLY A 91 -2.43 -7.80 13.47
C GLY A 91 -3.93 -7.86 13.23
N SER A 92 -4.40 -8.70 12.30
CA SER A 92 -5.82 -8.98 12.06
C SER A 92 -6.40 -10.09 12.95
N GLY A 93 -5.60 -10.64 13.87
CA GLY A 93 -6.07 -11.63 14.84
C GLY A 93 -7.18 -11.07 15.72
N VAL A 94 -8.35 -11.69 15.61
CA VAL A 94 -9.50 -11.59 16.52
C VAL A 94 -9.00 -11.56 17.98
N PRO A 95 -9.52 -10.67 18.85
CA PRO A 95 -9.15 -10.66 20.26
C PRO A 95 -9.48 -12.04 20.87
N VAL A 96 -8.46 -12.68 21.45
CA VAL A 96 -8.66 -13.74 22.45
C VAL A 96 -9.17 -13.15 23.75
#